data_AF-A0A1W1V7C8-F1
#
_entry.id   AF-A0A1W1V7C8-F1
#
_cell.length_a   1.000
_cell.length_b   1.000
_cell.length_c   1.000
_cell.angle_alpha   90.00
_cell.angle_beta   90.00
_cell.angle_gamma   90.00
#
_symmetry.space_group_name_H-M   'P 1'
#
loop_
_entity.id
_entity.type
_entity.pdbx_description
1 polymer ?
#
loop_
_entity_poly.entity_id
_entity_poly.type
_entity_poly.pdbx_seq_one_letter_code
_entity_poly.pdbx_strand_id
1 'polypeptide(L)' 'MIPELHLRRTKRGEPIVTVFGAVIRDGVLTGEALFVASPVRPRTRLQHDGTKYEMPRLERGFFLGKLQVEAV' A
#
# COMPACT_ATOMS: atom_id res chain seq x y z
N MET A 1 12.74 -1.82 -15.15
CA MET A 1 11.70 -2.51 -14.35
C MET A 1 11.24 -1.51 -13.29
N ILE A 2 9.95 -1.17 -13.24
CA ILE A 2 9.42 -0.29 -12.20
C ILE A 2 9.25 -1.16 -10.93
N PRO A 3 9.79 -0.76 -9.77
CA PRO A 3 9.61 -1.55 -8.56
C PRO A 3 8.14 -1.52 -8.14
N GLU A 4 7.55 -2.71 -7.98
CA GLU A 4 6.16 -2.90 -7.56
C GLU A 4 6.12 -3.54 -6.17
N LEU A 5 5.23 -3.03 -5.32
CA LEU A 5 4.99 -3.53 -3.98
C LEU A 5 3.53 -3.91 -3.81
N HIS A 6 3.28 -5.19 -3.54
CA HIS A 6 1.94 -5.68 -3.28
C HIS A 6 1.64 -5.68 -1.78
N LEU A 7 0.71 -4.82 -1.39
CA LEU A 7 0.20 -4.73 -0.03
C LEU A 7 -1.08 -5.57 0.11
N ARG A 8 -1.09 -6.46 1.09
CA ARG A 8 -2.20 -7.40 1.31
C ARG A 8 -2.97 -7.08 2.59
N ARG A 9 -4.23 -7.51 2.67
CA ARG A 9 -4.96 -7.40 3.96
C ARG A 9 -4.37 -8.38 4.96
N THR A 10 -4.10 -7.89 6.18
CA THR A 10 -3.56 -8.69 7.30
C THR A 10 -4.25 -10.03 7.57
N LYS A 11 -5.56 -10.14 7.34
CA LYS A 11 -6.33 -11.38 7.60
C LYS A 11 -6.56 -12.28 6.39
N ARG A 12 -6.53 -11.74 5.15
CA ARG A 12 -6.95 -12.47 3.94
C ARG A 12 -5.79 -12.81 3.00
N GLY A 13 -4.61 -12.24 3.17
CA GLY A 13 -3.44 -12.56 2.35
C GLY A 13 -3.52 -12.09 0.89
N GLU A 14 -4.70 -11.76 0.38
CA GLU A 14 -4.93 -11.19 -0.95
C GLU A 14 -4.38 -9.75 -1.04
N PRO A 15 -3.60 -9.43 -2.09
CA PRO A 15 -3.19 -8.08 -2.41
C PRO A 15 -4.42 -7.18 -2.67
N ILE A 16 -4.48 -6.06 -1.97
CA ILE A 16 -5.54 -5.04 -2.15
C ILE A 16 -4.99 -3.79 -2.82
N VAL A 17 -3.71 -3.49 -2.60
CA VAL A 17 -3.04 -2.32 -3.19
C VAL A 17 -1.71 -2.76 -3.79
N THR A 18 -1.46 -2.37 -5.04
CA THR A 18 -0.14 -2.41 -5.66
C THR A 18 0.40 -0.99 -5.70
N VAL A 19 1.60 -0.79 -5.18
CA VAL A 19 2.31 0.48 -5.18
C VAL A 19 3.44 0.41 -6.20
N PHE A 20 3.46 1.34 -7.14
CA PHE A 20 4.49 1.44 -8.18
C PHE A 20 5.52 2.50 -7.79
N GLY A 21 6.78 2.27 -8.16
CA GLY A 21 7.88 3.14 -7.71
C GLY A 21 8.10 3.03 -6.21
N ALA A 22 7.77 1.88 -5.61
CA ALA A 22 7.73 1.73 -4.17
C ALA A 22 9.14 1.77 -3.56
N VAL A 23 9.32 2.56 -2.50
CA VAL A 23 10.56 2.64 -1.71
C VAL A 23 10.21 2.59 -0.24
N ILE A 24 10.82 1.66 0.49
CA ILE A 24 10.72 1.53 1.95
C ILE A 24 12.03 2.02 2.56
N ARG A 25 11.97 3.05 3.40
CA ARG A 25 13.12 3.58 4.17
C ARG A 25 12.65 3.98 5.56
N ASP A 26 13.40 3.56 6.59
CA ASP A 26 13.16 3.93 7.99
C ASP A 26 11.70 3.69 8.45
N GLY A 27 11.08 2.59 7.99
CA GLY A 27 9.69 2.25 8.32
C GLY A 27 8.64 3.06 7.55
N VAL A 28 9.04 3.91 6.61
CA VAL A 28 8.14 4.69 5.74
C VAL A 28 8.09 4.05 4.36
N LEU A 29 6.88 3.72 3.92
CA LEU A 29 6.60 3.31 2.55
C LEU A 29 6.20 4.53 1.72
N THR A 30 6.92 4.74 0.62
CA THR A 30 6.58 5.72 -0.40
C THR A 30 6.28 5.04 -1.73
N GLY A 31 5.51 5.71 -2.60
CA GLY A 31 5.25 5.25 -3.97
C GLY A 31 4.81 6.38 -4.88
N GLU A 32 4.94 6.18 -6.20
CA GLU A 32 4.65 7.18 -7.23
C GLU A 32 3.27 7.01 -7.89
N ALA A 33 2.75 5.78 -7.86
CA ALA A 33 1.41 5.45 -8.30
C ALA A 33 0.86 4.25 -7.53
N LEU A 34 -0.46 4.11 -7.53
CA LEU A 34 -1.19 3.08 -6.81
C LEU A 34 -2.23 2.46 -7.72
N PHE A 35 -2.34 1.13 -7.67
CA PHE A 35 -3.53 0.42 -8.11
C PHE A 35 -4.24 -0.19 -6.90
N VAL A 36 -5.51 0.15 -6.72
CA VAL A 36 -6.35 -0.29 -5.60
C VAL A 36 -7.39 -1.26 -6.15
N ALA A 37 -7.19 -2.55 -5.89
CA ALA A 37 -8.06 -3.63 -6.36
C ALA A 37 -9.38 -3.68 -5.56
N SER A 38 -9.39 -3.23 -4.31
CA SER A 38 -10.58 -3.15 -3.46
C SER A 38 -10.51 -1.94 -2.51
N PRO A 39 -11.66 -1.30 -2.17
CA PRO A 39 -11.65 -0.12 -1.32
C PRO A 39 -10.95 -0.37 0.03
N VAL A 40 -10.10 0.58 0.41
CA VAL A 40 -9.38 0.60 1.68
C VAL A 40 -10.08 1.56 2.62
N ARG A 41 -10.54 1.06 3.77
CA ARG A 41 -11.20 1.86 4.79
C ARG A 41 -10.16 2.57 5.67
N PRO A 42 -10.51 3.69 6.33
CA PRO A 42 -9.65 4.29 7.35
C PRO A 42 -9.17 3.24 8.38
N ARG A 43 -7.91 3.36 8.82
CA ARG A 43 -7.25 2.43 9.76
C ARG A 43 -7.08 1.00 9.26
N THR A 44 -7.30 0.75 7.96
CA THR A 44 -7.00 -0.55 7.38
C THR A 44 -5.49 -0.72 7.37
N ARG A 45 -5.03 -1.75 8.07
CA ARG A 45 -3.62 -2.15 8.06
C ARG A 45 -3.39 -3.15 6.95
N LEU A 46 -2.55 -2.76 5.99
CA LEU A 46 -2.05 -3.68 4.98
C LEU A 46 -0.66 -4.18 5.39
N GLN A 47 -0.30 -5.36 4.94
CA GLN A 47 0.95 -6.01 5.31
C GLN A 47 1.82 -6.25 4.07
N HIS A 48 3.13 -6.11 4.26
CA HIS A 48 4.15 -6.58 3.35
C HIS A 48 5.36 -7.04 4.17
N ASP A 49 5.87 -8.24 3.87
CA ASP A 49 7.04 -8.85 4.52
C ASP A 49 7.07 -8.71 6.04
N GLY A 50 5.97 -9.10 6.70
CA GLY A 50 5.82 -9.02 8.15
C GLY A 50 5.43 -7.62 8.66
N THR A 51 5.84 -6.56 7.98
CA THR A 51 5.58 -5.15 8.34
C THR A 51 4.16 -4.73 7.97
N LYS A 52 3.50 -3.98 8.85
CA LYS A 52 2.16 -3.45 8.60
C LYS A 52 2.24 -1.95 8.34
N TYR A 53 1.39 -1.46 7.46
CA TYR A 53 1.26 -0.06 7.09
C TYR A 53 -0.19 0.36 7.28
N GLU A 54 -0.41 1.46 7.99
CA GLU A 54 -1.73 2.04 8.13
C GLU A 54 -2.05 2.88 6.89
N MET A 55 -3.04 2.43 6.12
CA MET A 55 -3.37 3.09 4.85
C MET A 55 -4.44 4.17 5.05
N PRO A 56 -4.38 5.27 4.27
CA PRO A 56 -5.48 6.21 4.18
C PRO A 56 -6.71 5.56 3.52
N ARG A 57 -7.83 6.28 3.54
CA ARG A 57 -9.00 5.87 2.75
C ARG A 57 -8.64 5.92 1.27
N LEU A 58 -8.83 4.80 0.57
CA LEU A 58 -8.63 4.71 -0.87
C LEU A 58 -9.83 4.02 -1.51
N GLU A 59 -10.35 4.61 -2.57
CA GLU A 59 -11.38 3.99 -3.40
C GLU A 59 -10.73 3.05 -4.43
N ARG A 60 -11.51 2.15 -5.04
CA ARG A 60 -11.01 1.28 -6.11
C ARG A 60 -10.61 2.11 -7.33
N GLY A 61 -9.45 1.84 -7.90
CA GLY A 61 -8.99 2.55 -9.11
C GLY A 61 -7.48 2.61 -9.25
N PHE A 62 -7.04 3.38 -10.23
CA PHE A 62 -5.63 3.71 -10.45
C PHE A 62 -5.40 5.19 -10.15
N PHE A 63 -4.36 5.48 -9.38
CA PHE A 63 -4.06 6.84 -8.91
C PHE A 63 -2.60 7.16 -9.21
N LEU A 64 -2.38 8.33 -9.83
CA LEU A 64 -1.06 8.93 -9.98
C LEU A 64 -0.83 9.88 -8.81
N GLY A 65 0.26 9.72 -8.07
CA GLY A 65 0.57 10.57 -6.93
C GLY A 65 1.43 9.92 -5.87
N LYS A 66 2.01 10.76 -5.00
CA LYS A 66 2.87 10.31 -3.92
C LYS A 66 2.05 9.67 -2.79
N LEU A 67 2.20 8.37 -2.58
CA LEU A 67 1.83 7.71 -1.32
C LEU A 67 2.96 7.89 -0.33
N GLN A 68 2.62 8.16 0.93
CA GLN A 68 3.53 8.09 2.05
C GLN A 68 2.75 7.57 3.26
N VAL A 69 3.15 6.41 3.76
CA VAL A 69 2.53 5.76 4.93
C VAL A 69 3.59 5.16 5.84
N GLU A 70 3.34 5.20 7.14
CA GLU A 70 4.27 4.72 8.16
C GLU A 70 3.92 3.30 8.60
N ALA A 71 4.94 2.57 9.06
CA ALA A 71 4.78 1.25 9.65
C ALA A 71 4.10 1.31 11.03
N VAL A 72 3.29 0.30 11.36
CA VAL A 72 2.47 0.21 12.59
C VAL A 72 2.38 -1.19 13.19
#